data_AF-A0A3D1IRQ2-F1
#
_entry.id   AF-A0A3D1IRQ2-F1
#
_cell.length_a   1.000
_cell.length_b   1.000
_cell.length_c   1.000
_cell.angle_alpha   90.00
_cell.angle_beta   90.00
_cell.angle_gamma   90.00
#
_symmetry.space_group_name_H-M   'P 1'
#
loop_
_entity.id
_entity.type
_entity.pdbx_description
1 polymer ?
#
loop_
_entity_poly.entity_id
_entity_poly.type
_entity_poly.pdbx_seq_one_letter_code
_entity_poly.pdbx_strand_id
1 'polypeptide(L)'
;GVPFIHLFHRGWDHHGGLPGKFPKQCKDIDQPAAALIKDLKQRGMLDETLVICGGEFGRTIYSQGKLTETNHGRDHHSRCFTT
;
A
#
# COMPACT_ATOMS: atom_id res chain seq x y z
N GLY A 1 -7.37 -3.55 28.08
CA GLY A 1 -6.90 -2.92 26.83
C GLY A 1 -6.60 -4.00 25.82
N VAL A 2 -6.72 -3.71 24.52
CA VAL A 2 -6.33 -4.64 23.45
C VAL A 2 -4.90 -4.34 22.99
N PRO A 3 -4.06 -5.36 22.71
CA PRO A 3 -2.75 -5.12 22.10
C PRO A 3 -2.90 -4.41 20.75
N PHE A 4 -2.04 -3.43 20.48
CA PHE A 4 -1.99 -2.72 19.20
C PHE A 4 -0.59 -2.84 18.61
N ILE A 5 -0.51 -3.32 17.37
CA ILE A 5 0.74 -3.47 16.62
C ILE A 5 0.59 -2.68 15.32
N HIS A 6 1.53 -1.78 15.04
CA HIS A 6 1.58 -1.02 13.79
C HIS A 6 2.86 -1.36 13.03
N LEU A 7 2.70 -1.86 11.81
CA LEU A 7 3.79 -2.08 10.86
C LEU A 7 3.81 -0.94 9.85
N PHE A 8 4.96 -0.27 9.73
CA PHE A 8 5.12 0.88 8.84
C PHE A 8 6.15 0.58 7.75
N HIS A 9 5.71 0.60 6.49
CA HIS A 9 6.57 0.42 5.32
C HIS A 9 6.70 1.75 4.57
N ARG A 10 7.94 2.24 4.42
CA ARG A 10 8.26 3.57 3.86
C ARG A 10 8.43 3.51 2.34
N GLY A 11 8.44 4.68 1.70
CA GLY A 11 8.81 4.82 0.28
C GLY A 11 7.65 5.03 -0.68
N TRP A 12 6.42 5.20 -0.20
CA TRP A 12 5.23 5.31 -1.06
C TRP A 12 5.10 6.65 -1.82
N ASP A 13 5.81 7.70 -1.39
CA ASP A 13 5.83 9.01 -2.08
C ASP A 13 6.86 9.07 -3.22
N HIS A 14 6.51 8.45 -4.34
CA HIS A 14 7.34 8.45 -5.54
C HIS A 14 7.09 9.71 -6.38
N HIS A 15 8.17 10.47 -6.65
CA HIS A 15 8.11 11.63 -7.55
C HIS A 15 8.54 11.33 -9.00
N GLY A 16 8.94 10.08 -9.31
CA GLY A 16 9.35 9.70 -10.67
C GLY A 16 9.65 8.20 -10.82
N GLY A 17 9.57 7.71 -12.06
CA GLY A 17 9.81 6.30 -12.39
C GLY A 17 8.77 5.34 -11.81
N LEU A 18 7.55 5.83 -11.56
CA LEU A 18 6.48 5.05 -10.93
C LEU A 18 6.15 3.75 -11.67
N PRO A 19 6.08 3.70 -13.01
CA PRO A 19 5.77 2.45 -13.71
C PRO A 19 6.75 1.31 -13.37
N GLY A 20 7.99 1.64 -13.01
CA GLY A 20 9.00 0.65 -12.59
C GLY A 20 9.13 0.48 -11.07
N LYS A 21 9.05 1.57 -10.29
CA LYS A 21 9.29 1.54 -8.84
C LYS A 21 8.05 1.14 -8.04
N PHE A 22 6.88 1.63 -8.42
CA PHE A 22 5.64 1.39 -7.67
C PHE A 22 5.27 -0.10 -7.61
N PRO A 23 5.32 -0.88 -8.71
CA PRO A 23 5.07 -2.32 -8.64
C PRO A 23 6.07 -3.08 -7.75
N LYS A 24 7.31 -2.60 -7.62
CA LYS A 24 8.31 -3.21 -6.72
C LYS A 24 7.92 -2.95 -5.27
N GLN A 25 7.55 -1.71 -4.95
CA GLN A 25 7.05 -1.34 -3.61
C GLN A 25 5.83 -2.18 -3.20
N CYS A 26 4.89 -2.44 -4.13
CA CYS A 26 3.76 -3.32 -3.86
C CYS A 26 4.21 -4.76 -3.55
N LYS A 27 5.21 -5.29 -4.26
CA LYS A 27 5.74 -6.64 -4.03
C LYS A 27 6.43 -6.78 -2.67
N ASP A 28 7.04 -5.70 -2.17
CA ASP A 28 7.70 -5.72 -0.86
C ASP A 28 6.71 -6.02 0.30
N ILE A 29 5.43 -5.68 0.13
CA ILE A 29 4.39 -5.91 1.16
C ILE A 29 3.45 -7.08 0.87
N ASP A 30 3.31 -7.49 -0.39
CA ASP A 30 2.31 -8.49 -0.82
C ASP A 30 2.48 -9.84 -0.10
N GLN A 31 3.67 -10.44 -0.19
CA GLN A 31 3.92 -11.74 0.44
C GLN A 31 3.93 -11.68 1.98
N PRO A 32 4.59 -10.70 2.63
CA PRO A 32 4.55 -10.60 4.09
C PRO A 32 3.15 -10.35 4.65
N ALA A 33 2.32 -9.54 3.99
CA ALA A 33 0.93 -9.31 4.42
C ALA A 33 0.10 -10.59 4.32
N ALA A 34 0.24 -11.34 3.21
CA ALA A 34 -0.41 -12.63 3.06
C ALA A 34 0.06 -13.66 4.10
N ALA A 35 1.35 -13.68 4.43
CA ALA A 35 1.92 -14.55 5.46
C ALA A 35 1.34 -14.23 6.84
N LEU A 36 1.25 -12.95 7.22
CA LEU A 36 0.64 -12.52 8.49
C LEU A 36 -0.79 -13.06 8.65
N ILE A 37 -1.63 -12.89 7.64
CA ILE A 37 -3.03 -13.35 7.67
C ILE A 37 -3.09 -14.89 7.81
N LYS A 38 -2.24 -15.61 7.06
CA LYS A 38 -2.17 -17.08 7.12
C LYS A 38 -1.72 -17.56 8.49
N ASP A 39 -0.69 -16.95 9.07
CA ASP A 39 -0.16 -17.31 10.37
C ASP A 39 -1.17 -17.05 11.49
N LEU A 40 -1.87 -15.91 11.46
CA LEU A 40 -2.95 -15.63 12.39
C LEU A 40 -4.06 -16.69 12.31
N LYS A 41 -4.43 -17.10 11.09
CA LYS A 41 -5.43 -18.15 10.88
C LYS A 41 -4.95 -19.51 11.41
N GLN A 42 -3.72 -19.90 11.11
CA GLN A 42 -3.14 -21.17 11.58
C GLN A 42 -3.07 -21.25 13.10
N ARG A 43 -2.89 -20.11 13.77
CA ARG A 43 -2.84 -20.00 15.23
C ARG A 43 -4.22 -19.84 15.88
N GLY A 44 -5.31 -19.81 15.10
CA GLY A 44 -6.67 -19.57 15.61
C GLY A 44 -6.89 -18.16 16.14
N MET A 45 -6.05 -17.19 15.77
CA MET A 45 -6.08 -15.82 16.28
C MET A 45 -6.83 -14.85 15.36
N LEU A 46 -7.02 -15.22 14.09
CA LEU A 46 -7.60 -14.31 13.11
C LEU A 46 -9.04 -13.89 13.47
N ASP A 47 -9.83 -14.78 14.07
CA ASP A 47 -11.23 -14.51 14.43
C ASP A 47 -11.38 -13.43 15.53
N GLU A 48 -10.32 -13.18 16.29
CA GLU A 48 -10.27 -12.18 17.35
C GLU A 48 -9.37 -10.97 16.99
N THR A 49 -8.82 -10.94 15.77
CA THR A 49 -7.87 -9.91 15.34
C THR A 49 -8.45 -9.07 14.20
N LEU A 50 -8.60 -7.76 14.42
CA LEU A 50 -8.86 -6.81 13.35
C LEU A 50 -7.56 -6.45 12.62
N VAL A 51 -7.48 -6.79 11.33
CA VAL A 51 -6.36 -6.42 10.46
C VAL A 51 -6.79 -5.29 9.53
N ILE A 52 -6.06 -4.18 9.55
CA ILE A 52 -6.27 -3.03 8.67
C ILE A 52 -5.04 -2.87 7.77
N CYS A 53 -5.26 -2.86 6.46
CA CYS A 53 -4.23 -2.54 5.46
C CYS A 53 -4.64 -1.26 4.73
N GLY A 54 -3.78 -0.25 4.76
CA GLY A 54 -4.08 1.05 4.17
C GLY A 54 -2.82 1.89 3.95
N GLY A 55 -3.01 2.98 3.23
CA GLY A 55 -1.97 3.98 2.96
C GLY A 55 -2.50 5.39 3.20
N GLU A 56 -1.61 6.37 3.09
CA GLU A 56 -1.91 7.78 3.39
C GLU A 56 -2.75 8.46 2.28
N PHE A 57 -2.53 8.07 1.02
CA PHE A 57 -3.19 8.67 -0.15
C PHE A 57 -3.23 7.71 -1.33
N GLY A 58 -4.20 7.91 -2.23
CA GLY A 58 -4.24 7.28 -3.55
C GLY A 58 -3.41 8.03 -4.59
N ARG A 59 -3.32 7.49 -5.80
CA ARG A 59 -2.66 8.12 -6.95
C ARG A 59 -3.58 8.13 -8.16
N THR A 60 -3.47 9.16 -8.99
CA THR A 60 -4.15 9.22 -10.30
C THR A 60 -3.24 8.68 -11.40
N ILE A 61 -3.76 8.49 -12.61
CA ILE A 61 -2.93 8.16 -13.78
C ILE A 61 -2.07 9.35 -14.26
N TYR A 62 -2.38 10.58 -13.85
CA TYR A 62 -1.73 11.78 -14.34
C TYR A 62 -0.30 11.93 -13.82
N SER A 63 0.47 12.76 -14.52
CA SER A 63 1.82 13.13 -14.12
C SER A 63 2.04 14.60 -14.42
N GLN A 64 2.89 15.26 -13.64
CA GLN A 64 3.39 16.58 -14.00
C GLN A 64 4.30 16.43 -15.24
N GLY A 65 3.87 17.03 -16.36
CA GLY A 65 4.56 16.94 -17.64
C GLY A 65 3.82 16.07 -18.66
N LYS A 66 4.55 15.57 -19.67
CA LYS A 66 3.95 14.75 -20.74
C LYS A 66 3.61 13.36 -20.20
N LEU A 67 2.35 12.96 -20.35
CA LEU A 67 1.89 11.60 -20.09
C LEU A 67 2.48 10.65 -21.14
N THR A 68 3.24 9.66 -20.70
CA THR A 68 3.81 8.62 -21.55
C THR A 68 3.71 7.25 -20.87
N GLU A 69 3.94 6.17 -21.62
CA GLU A 69 4.02 4.81 -21.07
C GLU A 69 5.07 4.67 -19.95
N THR A 70 6.11 5.51 -19.98
CA THR A 70 7.20 5.50 -18.99
C THR A 70 7.10 6.62 -17.96
N ASN A 71 6.13 7.53 -18.09
CA ASN A 71 5.93 8.68 -17.20
C ASN A 71 4.43 8.93 -16.97
N HIS A 72 3.87 8.24 -15.97
CA HIS A 72 2.49 8.37 -15.51
C HIS A 72 2.40 8.03 -14.02
N GLY A 73 1.26 8.32 -13.39
CA GLY A 73 0.97 7.89 -12.01
C GLY A 73 1.41 8.83 -10.88
N ARG A 74 2.11 9.92 -11.21
CA ARG A 74 2.80 10.76 -10.20
C ARG A 74 1.80 11.49 -9.28
N ASP A 75 0.70 11.99 -9.82
CA ASP A 75 -0.14 12.92 -9.07
C ASP A 75 -0.97 12.20 -8.00
N HIS A 76 -1.05 12.80 -6.80
CA HIS A 76 -1.76 12.26 -5.65
C HIS A 76 -3.27 12.44 -5.75
N HIS A 77 -4.02 11.51 -5.17
CA HIS A 77 -5.47 11.52 -5.08
C HIS A 77 -5.92 11.32 -3.63
N SER A 78 -5.82 12.37 -2.80
CA SER A 78 -6.17 12.31 -1.38
C SER A 78 -7.66 12.04 -1.13
N ARG A 79 -8.53 12.34 -2.10
CA ARG A 79 -9.99 12.09 -2.02
C ARG A 79 -10.39 10.68 -2.46
N CYS A 80 -9.47 9.71 -2.46
CA CYS A 80 -9.78 8.34 -2.90
C CYS A 80 -10.49 7.51 -1.83
N PHE A 81 -10.49 7.98 -0.58
CA PHE A 81 -11.14 7.28 0.51
C PHE A 81 -12.56 7.80 0.70
N THR A 82 -13.52 6.89 0.81
CA THR A 82 -14.90 7.21 1.14
C THR A 82 -14.99 7.68 2.58
N THR A 83 -15.71 8.77 2.81
CA THR A 83 -16.07 9.28 4.15
C THR A 83 -17.35 8.65 4.65
#